data_AF-A0A8T4PJQ7-F1
#
_entry.id   AF-A0A8T4PJQ7-F1
#
_cell.length_a   1.000
_cell.length_b   1.000
_cell.length_c   1.000
_cell.angle_alpha   90.00
_cell.angle_beta   90.00
_cell.angle_gamma   90.00
#
_symmetry.space_group_name_H-M   'P 1'
#
loop_
_entity.id
_entity.type
_entity.pdbx_description
1 polymer ?
#
loop_
_entity_poly.entity_id
_entity_poly.type
_entity_poly.pdbx_seq_one_letter_code
_entity_poly.pdbx_strand_id
1 'polypeptide(L)'
;MRKGQIIGQVFIYILAVILTAIILGYGYRAIVSFKEKSEQVSYINFRTELQNAVEAITPDFGSVKIIDLSVPGNFKKVCLVRNYPSFPALSNTNQPIIEDSINSGVEKNVFLVENIAKDSFYAGKIDLEQDLYCIDIVNSQIRLRLEGKGDHTKIS
;
A
#
# COMPACT_ATOMS: atom_id res chain seq x y z
N MET A 1 64.65 -11.48 13.33
CA MET A 1 63.79 -10.28 13.31
C MET A 1 62.48 -10.40 12.50
N ARG A 2 62.33 -11.32 11.54
CA ARG A 2 61.11 -11.43 10.69
C ARG A 2 59.81 -11.97 11.36
N LYS A 3 59.87 -12.55 12.57
CA LYS A 3 58.68 -13.17 13.22
C LYS A 3 57.73 -12.17 13.91
N GLY A 4 58.22 -10.99 14.35
CA GLY A 4 57.38 -9.96 14.99
C GLY A 4 56.47 -9.21 14.01
N GLN A 5 56.93 -8.99 12.77
CA GLN A 5 56.11 -8.38 11.71
C GLN A 5 54.91 -9.25 11.29
N ILE A 6 55.08 -10.58 11.28
CA ILE A 6 54.02 -11.52 10.89
C ILE A 6 52.85 -11.48 11.90
N ILE A 7 53.15 -11.36 13.19
CA ILE A 7 52.12 -11.30 14.24
C ILE A 7 51.32 -9.99 14.17
N GLY A 8 51.99 -8.85 13.91
CA GLY A 8 51.32 -7.56 13.75
C GLY A 8 50.40 -7.51 12.53
N GLN A 9 50.81 -8.12 11.42
CA GLN A 9 50.02 -8.15 10.20
C GLN A 9 48.74 -8.99 10.36
N VAL A 10 48.81 -10.13 11.05
CA VAL A 10 47.63 -10.98 11.34
C VAL A 10 46.62 -10.23 12.21
N PHE A 11 47.09 -9.51 13.24
CA PHE A 11 46.20 -8.72 14.11
C PHE A 11 45.45 -7.63 13.34
N ILE A 12 46.13 -6.92 12.43
CA ILE A 12 45.52 -5.89 11.59
C ILE A 12 44.42 -6.48 10.70
N TYR A 13 44.64 -7.66 10.10
CA TYR A 13 43.61 -8.32 9.30
C TYR A 13 42.39 -8.73 10.14
N ILE A 14 42.60 -9.25 11.35
CA ILE A 14 41.48 -9.60 12.25
C ILE A 14 40.67 -8.35 12.59
N LEU A 15 41.34 -7.26 12.96
CA LEU A 15 40.66 -5.99 13.26
C LEU A 15 39.91 -5.44 12.04
N ALA A 16 40.51 -5.49 10.85
CA ALA A 16 39.88 -5.06 9.62
C ALA A 16 38.60 -5.86 9.31
N VAL A 17 38.62 -7.18 9.52
CA VAL A 17 37.43 -8.04 9.35
C VAL A 17 36.33 -7.67 10.34
N ILE A 18 36.69 -7.45 11.62
CA ILE A 18 35.72 -7.04 12.65
C ILE A 18 35.08 -5.69 12.30
N LEU A 19 35.89 -4.69 11.94
CA LEU A 19 35.40 -3.38 11.54
C LEU A 19 34.49 -3.47 10.31
N THR A 20 34.88 -4.27 9.33
CA THR A 20 34.08 -4.51 8.12
C THR A 20 32.73 -5.14 8.48
N ALA A 21 32.71 -6.16 9.34
CA ALA A 21 31.47 -6.81 9.79
C ALA A 21 30.53 -5.83 10.52
N ILE A 22 31.09 -4.95 11.37
CA ILE A 22 30.31 -3.92 12.07
C ILE A 22 29.72 -2.92 11.05
N ILE A 23 30.53 -2.38 10.15
CA ILE A 23 30.08 -1.41 9.15
C ILE A 23 28.99 -2.00 8.26
N LEU A 24 29.17 -3.22 7.77
CA LEU A 24 28.16 -3.92 6.96
C LEU A 24 26.88 -4.20 7.75
N GLY A 25 26.99 -4.63 9.02
CA GLY A 25 25.84 -4.89 9.88
C GLY A 25 25.00 -3.64 10.13
N TYR A 26 25.64 -2.51 10.44
CA TYR A 26 24.94 -1.23 10.60
C TYR A 26 24.37 -0.72 9.27
N GLY A 27 25.15 -0.79 8.19
CA GLY A 27 24.73 -0.36 6.86
C GLY A 27 23.49 -1.11 6.38
N TYR A 28 23.47 -2.45 6.54
CA TYR A 28 22.31 -3.27 6.17
C TYR A 28 21.05 -2.88 6.96
N ARG A 29 21.15 -2.73 8.29
CA ARG A 29 20.00 -2.34 9.13
C ARG A 29 19.48 -0.94 8.77
N ALA A 30 20.38 0.01 8.48
CA ALA A 30 20.01 1.34 8.05
C ALA A 30 19.22 1.30 6.73
N ILE A 31 19.66 0.51 5.75
CA ILE A 31 18.97 0.35 4.46
C ILE A 31 17.59 -0.28 4.64
N VAL A 32 17.47 -1.35 5.45
CA VAL A 32 16.19 -2.02 5.69
C VAL A 32 15.18 -1.07 6.35
N SER A 33 15.60 -0.39 7.42
CA SER A 33 14.71 0.57 8.11
C SER A 33 14.32 1.77 7.24
N PHE A 34 15.21 2.22 6.35
CA PHE A 34 14.89 3.27 5.39
C PHE A 34 13.84 2.79 4.39
N LYS A 35 13.97 1.56 3.87
CA LYS A 35 12.99 0.96 2.97
C LYS A 35 11.60 0.87 3.60
N GLU A 36 11.50 0.37 4.83
CA GLU A 36 10.22 0.26 5.57
C GLU A 36 9.55 1.64 5.74
N LYS A 37 10.33 2.66 6.12
CA LYS A 37 9.81 4.04 6.23
C LYS A 37 9.35 4.60 4.89
N SER A 38 10.10 4.33 3.81
CA SER A 38 9.72 4.75 2.46
C SER A 38 8.41 4.09 2.02
N GLU A 39 8.21 2.80 2.31
CA GLU A 39 6.95 2.10 2.02
C GLU A 39 5.79 2.68 2.81
N GLN A 40 5.99 3.00 4.09
CA GLN A 40 4.98 3.65 4.93
C GLN A 40 4.56 5.02 4.39
N VAL A 41 5.52 5.85 3.97
CA VAL A 41 5.24 7.16 3.36
C VAL A 41 4.47 7.00 2.04
N SER A 42 4.88 6.06 1.19
CA SER A 42 4.19 5.78 -0.06
C SER A 42 2.75 5.30 0.17
N TYR A 43 2.50 4.55 1.25
CA TYR A 43 1.14 4.15 1.65
C TYR A 43 0.29 5.33 2.10
N ILE A 44 0.85 6.22 2.91
CA ILE A 44 0.16 7.44 3.32
C ILE A 44 -0.17 8.30 2.10
N ASN A 45 0.76 8.45 1.15
CA ASN A 45 0.54 9.20 -0.08
C ASN A 45 -0.59 8.57 -0.92
N PHE A 46 -0.54 7.26 -1.18
CA PHE A 46 -1.60 6.55 -1.93
C PHE A 46 -2.98 6.76 -1.29
N ARG A 47 -3.08 6.55 0.03
CA ARG A 47 -4.31 6.75 0.78
C ARG A 47 -4.81 8.20 0.64
N THR A 48 -3.93 9.17 0.84
CA THR A 48 -4.27 10.59 0.82
C THR A 48 -4.68 11.04 -0.58
N GLU A 49 -3.97 10.62 -1.61
CA GLU A 49 -4.29 10.94 -3.01
C GLU A 49 -5.65 10.37 -3.43
N LEU A 50 -5.95 9.12 -3.07
CA LEU A 50 -7.24 8.52 -3.37
C LEU A 50 -8.38 9.21 -2.61
N GLN A 51 -8.20 9.45 -1.31
CA GLN A 51 -9.18 10.18 -0.48
C GLN A 51 -9.46 11.56 -1.06
N ASN A 52 -8.41 12.33 -1.34
CA ASN A 52 -8.53 13.67 -1.90
C ASN A 52 -9.18 13.64 -3.28
N ALA A 53 -8.89 12.64 -4.12
CA ALA A 53 -9.49 12.53 -5.44
C ALA A 53 -11.00 12.23 -5.37
N VAL A 54 -11.42 11.36 -4.47
CA VAL A 54 -12.84 11.07 -4.22
C VAL A 54 -13.54 12.29 -3.63
N GLU A 55 -12.98 12.92 -2.60
CA GLU A 55 -13.55 14.09 -1.95
C GLU A 55 -13.69 15.28 -2.92
N ALA A 56 -12.68 15.50 -3.76
CA ALA A 56 -12.68 16.60 -4.71
C ALA A 56 -13.73 16.43 -5.82
N ILE A 57 -13.97 15.20 -6.31
CA ILE A 57 -14.91 14.99 -7.42
C ILE A 57 -16.34 14.73 -6.96
N THR A 58 -16.55 14.29 -5.71
CA THR A 58 -17.88 14.02 -5.15
C THR A 58 -18.88 15.15 -5.37
N PRO A 59 -18.61 16.44 -5.03
CA PRO A 59 -19.58 17.52 -5.20
C PRO A 59 -19.83 17.90 -6.67
N ASP A 60 -18.90 17.57 -7.58
CA ASP A 60 -18.93 17.98 -8.98
C ASP A 60 -19.77 17.01 -9.82
N PHE A 61 -21.09 17.13 -9.72
CA PHE A 61 -22.02 16.25 -10.45
C PHE A 61 -21.75 16.20 -11.96
N GLY A 62 -21.56 14.99 -12.49
CA GLY A 62 -21.31 14.74 -13.91
C GLY A 62 -19.86 14.95 -14.35
N SER A 63 -18.98 15.45 -13.47
CA SER A 63 -17.56 15.55 -13.74
C SER A 63 -16.92 14.16 -13.73
N VAL A 64 -16.03 13.92 -14.70
CA VAL A 64 -15.28 12.67 -14.83
C VAL A 64 -13.79 12.99 -14.73
N LYS A 65 -13.07 12.25 -13.90
CA LYS A 65 -11.61 12.35 -13.77
C LYS A 65 -10.99 10.97 -13.82
N ILE A 66 -9.97 10.83 -14.66
CA ILE A 66 -9.13 9.64 -14.69
C ILE A 66 -7.88 9.96 -13.87
N ILE A 67 -7.58 9.12 -12.90
CA ILE A 67 -6.39 9.25 -12.06
C ILE A 67 -5.53 8.00 -12.20
N ASP A 68 -4.21 8.22 -12.22
CA ASP A 68 -3.20 7.17 -12.12
C ASP A 68 -2.59 7.29 -10.72
N LEU A 69 -2.75 6.25 -9.90
CA LEU A 69 -2.27 6.23 -8.52
C LEU A 69 -1.11 5.25 -8.39
N SER A 70 -0.04 5.68 -7.73
CA SER A 70 1.09 4.81 -7.38
C SER A 70 0.73 3.98 -6.16
N VAL A 71 0.71 2.66 -6.29
CA VAL A 71 0.44 1.75 -5.17
C VAL A 71 1.77 1.38 -4.50
N PRO A 72 1.90 1.57 -3.17
CA PRO A 72 3.11 1.24 -2.43
C PRO A 72 3.39 -0.27 -2.38
N GLY A 73 4.64 -0.64 -2.11
CA GLY A 73 5.00 -2.00 -1.71
C GLY A 73 4.75 -3.06 -2.79
N ASN A 74 4.47 -4.29 -2.36
CA ASN A 74 4.33 -5.47 -3.24
C ASN A 74 2.87 -5.95 -3.32
N PHE A 75 1.90 -5.04 -3.17
CA PHE A 75 0.50 -5.39 -3.39
C PHE A 75 0.28 -5.82 -4.84
N LYS A 76 -0.64 -6.77 -5.04
CA LYS A 76 -1.02 -7.29 -6.35
C LYS A 76 -2.33 -6.71 -6.84
N LYS A 77 -3.26 -6.43 -5.92
CA LYS A 77 -4.58 -5.91 -6.24
C LYS A 77 -5.00 -4.82 -5.26
N VAL A 78 -5.83 -3.90 -5.74
CA VAL A 78 -6.60 -2.97 -4.92
C VAL A 78 -8.06 -3.32 -5.07
N CYS A 79 -8.73 -3.62 -3.95
CA CYS A 79 -10.15 -3.95 -3.93
C CYS A 79 -10.94 -2.80 -3.31
N LEU A 80 -11.96 -2.35 -4.03
CA LEU A 80 -12.91 -1.32 -3.65
C LEU A 80 -14.24 -2.00 -3.29
N VAL A 81 -14.86 -1.59 -2.19
CA VAL A 81 -16.18 -2.06 -1.77
C VAL A 81 -17.17 -0.92 -1.93
N ARG A 82 -18.35 -1.24 -2.46
CA ARG A 82 -19.45 -0.27 -2.52
C ARG A 82 -19.88 0.09 -1.11
N ASN A 83 -20.02 1.37 -0.79
CA ASN A 83 -20.55 1.81 0.50
C ASN A 83 -21.63 2.88 0.40
N TYR A 84 -22.10 3.16 -0.83
CA TYR A 84 -23.24 4.01 -1.09
C TYR A 84 -24.36 3.20 -1.79
N PRO A 85 -25.63 3.34 -1.37
CA PRO A 85 -26.11 4.13 -0.23
C PRO A 85 -25.74 3.52 1.14
N SER A 86 -25.32 2.26 1.16
CA SER A 86 -24.88 1.52 2.36
C SER A 86 -23.91 0.40 1.97
N PHE A 87 -23.16 -0.12 2.94
CA PHE A 87 -22.34 -1.32 2.73
C PHE A 87 -23.23 -2.54 2.41
N PRO A 88 -22.88 -3.34 1.38
CA PRO A 88 -23.55 -4.59 1.08
C PRO A 88 -23.09 -5.70 2.03
N ALA A 89 -23.93 -6.70 2.24
CA ALA A 89 -23.50 -7.96 2.83
C ALA A 89 -22.72 -8.76 1.76
N LEU A 90 -21.43 -8.96 1.98
CA LEU A 90 -20.61 -9.75 1.07
C LEU A 90 -20.78 -11.24 1.39
N SER A 91 -20.83 -12.08 0.35
CA SER A 91 -20.91 -13.53 0.50
C SER A 91 -20.22 -14.23 -0.67
N ASN A 92 -19.55 -15.36 -0.39
CA ASN A 92 -18.84 -16.17 -1.38
C ASN A 92 -17.76 -15.39 -2.15
N THR A 93 -17.10 -14.44 -1.48
CA THR A 93 -15.99 -13.72 -2.11
C THR A 93 -14.73 -14.56 -2.08
N ASN A 94 -13.84 -14.39 -3.07
CA ASN A 94 -12.49 -14.96 -3.02
C ASN A 94 -11.58 -14.23 -2.00
N GLN A 95 -12.15 -13.39 -1.13
CA GLN A 95 -11.43 -12.50 -0.20
C GLN A 95 -12.09 -12.53 1.19
N PRO A 96 -11.90 -13.61 1.97
CA PRO A 96 -12.62 -13.81 3.23
C PRO A 96 -12.37 -12.72 4.28
N ILE A 97 -11.19 -12.08 4.26
CA ILE A 97 -10.86 -10.97 5.18
C ILE A 97 -11.67 -9.71 4.86
N ILE A 98 -11.90 -9.44 3.57
CA ILE A 98 -12.72 -8.29 3.16
C ILE A 98 -14.17 -8.56 3.55
N GLU A 99 -14.66 -9.76 3.29
CA GLU A 99 -16.01 -10.20 3.65
C GLU A 99 -16.26 -10.08 5.16
N ASP A 100 -15.36 -10.62 5.99
CA ASP A 100 -15.44 -10.51 7.44
C ASP A 100 -15.43 -9.05 7.93
N SER A 101 -14.55 -8.21 7.36
CA SER A 101 -14.46 -6.79 7.70
C SER A 101 -15.78 -6.05 7.43
N ILE A 102 -16.38 -6.25 6.25
CA ILE A 102 -17.61 -5.57 5.86
C ILE A 102 -18.80 -6.08 6.66
N ASN A 103 -18.93 -7.41 6.80
CA ASN A 103 -20.03 -8.02 7.53
C ASN A 103 -19.98 -7.73 9.05
N SER A 104 -18.79 -7.44 9.59
CA SER A 104 -18.60 -6.98 10.97
C SER A 104 -18.92 -5.48 11.17
N GLY A 105 -19.31 -4.77 10.12
CA GLY A 105 -19.67 -3.34 10.19
C GLY A 105 -18.48 -2.39 10.23
N VAL A 106 -17.29 -2.83 9.78
CA VAL A 106 -16.12 -1.95 9.69
C VAL A 106 -16.29 -0.99 8.51
N GLU A 107 -16.25 0.31 8.77
CA GLU A 107 -16.44 1.37 7.76
C GLU A 107 -15.20 1.59 6.89
N LYS A 108 -14.67 0.54 6.27
CA LYS A 108 -13.54 0.61 5.33
C LYS A 108 -13.97 0.07 3.98
N ASN A 109 -13.65 0.80 2.92
CA ASN A 109 -14.10 0.48 1.56
C ASN A 109 -12.96 0.36 0.54
N VAL A 110 -11.70 0.48 0.98
CA VAL A 110 -10.52 0.21 0.15
C VAL A 110 -9.62 -0.78 0.86
N PHE A 111 -9.20 -1.81 0.14
CA PHE A 111 -8.38 -2.90 0.64
C PHE A 111 -7.19 -3.13 -0.28
N LEU A 112 -5.99 -3.17 0.29
CA LEU A 112 -4.76 -3.52 -0.41
C LEU A 112 -4.47 -5.00 -0.22
N VAL A 113 -4.34 -5.72 -1.33
CA VAL A 113 -4.26 -7.17 -1.36
C VAL A 113 -2.94 -7.61 -1.98
N GLU A 114 -2.17 -8.40 -1.23
CA GLU A 114 -1.07 -9.19 -1.78
C GLU A 114 -1.62 -10.55 -2.24
N ASN A 115 -1.61 -11.54 -1.35
CA ASN A 115 -2.37 -12.79 -1.50
C ASN A 115 -3.68 -12.75 -0.70
N ILE A 116 -3.66 -12.01 0.41
CA ILE A 116 -4.78 -11.72 1.30
C ILE A 116 -4.81 -10.20 1.55
N ALA A 117 -5.96 -9.67 1.98
CA ALA A 117 -6.05 -8.27 2.39
C ALA A 117 -5.14 -8.03 3.61
N LYS A 118 -4.23 -7.06 3.49
CA LYS A 118 -3.29 -6.69 4.56
C LYS A 118 -3.60 -5.33 5.16
N ASP A 119 -3.93 -4.37 4.31
CA ASP A 119 -4.22 -3.01 4.72
C ASP A 119 -5.58 -2.55 4.19
N SER A 120 -6.21 -1.65 4.93
CA SER A 120 -7.52 -1.14 4.59
C SER A 120 -7.78 0.24 5.18
N PHE A 121 -8.51 1.06 4.43
CA PHE A 121 -8.89 2.41 4.81
C PHE A 121 -10.22 2.83 4.19
N TYR A 122 -10.75 3.96 4.67
CA TYR A 122 -11.94 4.60 4.14
C TYR A 122 -11.55 5.68 3.13
N ALA A 123 -12.07 5.63 1.92
CA ALA A 123 -11.77 6.59 0.85
C ALA A 123 -12.91 7.57 0.53
N GLY A 124 -14.03 7.52 1.26
CA GLY A 124 -15.23 8.33 0.97
C GLY A 124 -16.44 7.47 0.59
N LYS A 125 -17.51 8.10 0.12
CA LYS A 125 -18.71 7.40 -0.37
C LYS A 125 -18.50 7.00 -1.83
N ILE A 126 -18.41 5.70 -2.06
CA ILE A 126 -18.11 5.08 -3.34
C ILE A 126 -19.29 4.23 -3.79
N ASP A 127 -19.71 4.47 -5.03
CA ASP A 127 -20.62 3.61 -5.78
C ASP A 127 -19.86 2.83 -6.86
N LEU A 128 -20.28 1.58 -7.07
CA LEU A 128 -19.64 0.60 -7.96
C LEU A 128 -20.73 -0.24 -8.64
N GLU A 129 -20.47 -0.70 -9.86
CA GLU A 129 -21.41 -1.59 -10.57
C GLU A 129 -21.59 -2.93 -9.85
N GLN A 130 -20.57 -3.39 -9.12
CA GLN A 130 -20.57 -4.60 -8.31
C GLN A 130 -20.17 -4.29 -6.86
N ASP A 131 -20.60 -5.12 -5.90
CA ASP A 131 -20.38 -4.89 -4.47
C ASP A 131 -18.89 -4.82 -4.09
N LEU A 132 -18.06 -5.57 -4.81
CA LEU A 132 -16.61 -5.66 -4.65
C LEU A 132 -15.94 -5.58 -6.01
N TYR A 133 -15.11 -4.56 -6.24
CA TYR A 133 -14.34 -4.39 -7.47
C TYR A 133 -12.85 -4.42 -7.18
N CYS A 134 -12.14 -5.42 -7.72
CA CYS A 134 -10.70 -5.59 -7.53
C CYS A 134 -9.96 -5.32 -8.83
N ILE A 135 -8.96 -4.45 -8.76
CA ILE A 135 -8.15 -4.01 -9.89
C ILE A 135 -6.74 -4.55 -9.69
N ASP A 136 -6.19 -5.17 -10.74
CA ASP A 136 -4.81 -5.63 -10.76
C ASP A 136 -3.85 -4.44 -10.89
N ILE A 137 -2.77 -4.47 -10.10
CA ILE A 137 -1.74 -3.44 -10.11
C ILE A 137 -0.79 -3.74 -11.27
N VAL A 138 -0.63 -2.78 -12.18
CA VAL A 138 0.26 -2.89 -13.34
C VAL A 138 1.34 -1.83 -13.21
N ASN A 139 2.61 -2.23 -13.25
CA ASN A 139 3.75 -1.33 -13.09
C ASN A 139 3.67 -0.47 -11.80
N SER A 140 3.25 -1.08 -10.68
CA SER A 140 3.05 -0.41 -9.38
C SER A 140 2.01 0.73 -9.43
N GLN A 141 1.12 0.72 -10.42
CA GLN A 141 0.09 1.73 -10.56
C GLN A 141 -1.28 1.10 -10.79
N ILE A 142 -2.32 1.85 -10.43
CA ILE A 142 -3.70 1.59 -10.84
C ILE A 142 -4.26 2.82 -11.54
N ARG A 143 -5.12 2.59 -12.53
CA ARG A 143 -5.88 3.63 -13.21
C ARG A 143 -7.34 3.54 -12.78
N LEU A 144 -7.88 4.63 -12.28
CA LEU A 144 -9.28 4.72 -11.85
C LEU A 144 -9.99 5.81 -12.64
N ARG A 145 -11.19 5.51 -13.13
CA ARG A 145 -12.12 6.54 -13.61
C ARG A 145 -13.11 6.84 -12.49
N LEU A 146 -13.08 8.09 -12.03
CA LEU A 146 -13.98 8.62 -11.02
C LEU A 146 -15.03 9.51 -11.70
N GLU A 147 -16.28 9.38 -11.29
CA GLU A 147 -17.39 10.24 -11.71
C GLU A 147 -18.11 10.82 -10.48
N GLY A 148 -18.24 12.13 -10.43
CA GLY A 148 -18.95 12.84 -9.36
C GLY A 148 -20.47 12.70 -9.51
N LYS A 149 -21.15 12.33 -8.43
CA LYS A 149 -22.62 12.21 -8.39
C LYS A 149 -23.28 13.19 -7.41
N GLY A 150 -22.53 14.16 -6.89
CA GLY A 150 -22.99 15.20 -5.97
C GLY A 150 -22.86 14.81 -4.49
N ASP A 151 -23.24 13.57 -4.14
CA ASP A 151 -23.22 13.06 -2.76
C ASP A 151 -22.35 11.80 -2.58
N HIS A 152 -21.90 11.21 -3.69
CA HIS A 152 -20.96 10.08 -3.75
C HIS A 152 -20.13 10.14 -5.04
N THR A 153 -19.14 9.26 -5.15
CA THR A 153 -18.33 9.07 -6.36
C THR A 153 -18.61 7.70 -6.94
N LYS A 154 -18.96 7.63 -8.23
CA LYS A 154 -19.02 6.37 -8.98
C LYS A 154 -17.62 6.02 -9.50
N ILE A 155 -17.17 4.79 -9.30
CA ILE A 155 -15.90 4.28 -9.83
C ILE A 155 -16.18 3.15 -10.83
N SER A 156 -15.47 3.20 -11.97
CA SER A 156 -15.52 2.19 -13.05
C SER A 156 -14.12 1.87 -13.56
#